data_AF-A0A8J9YYH0-F1
#
_entry.id   AF-A0A8J9YYH0-F1
#
_cell.length_a   1.000
_cell.length_b   1.000
_cell.length_c   1.000
_cell.angle_alpha   90.00
_cell.angle_beta   90.00
_cell.angle_gamma   90.00
#
_symmetry.space_group_name_H-M   'P 1'
#
loop_
_entity.id
_entity.type
_entity.pdbx_description
1 polymer ?
#
loop_
_entity_poly.entity_id
_entity_poly.type
_entity_poly.pdbx_seq_one_letter_code
_entity_poly.pdbx_strand_id
1 'polypeptide(L)'
;MADPAENIFAHMQPKMEGSLPLVCILSVTHRLMNIDNVLQTWREDRKRKRVMHKPIRAVLIGFALCCYLFTIFINIISSNLGVELDWFQASIGNTTARFQFDFTPAGWVFTLWAVIFFWNLIWHFYALTTICRRYKHEYVYVFPNALPTPFWVAWIINLGLNIGWQFLFDGRHMIPAAVFMALIVISLIVCLATTYFRTCRDGAWMKDNMPGDLYAVRLLCHNGLGIYITFATVLFFLNLGICLIWWGAGANQIDVTTGLFSGLAFLMLVWFVLENFTPLEPYCRYTLTIWPTLIVALTAIFIHRRAPVGGDIPADFWNSNDRNDIYNAVLLGVACLFCLLRFIIVLVLHRRKPIDYGSAEYPEDLEEFQMVNTKRFERQRFSRVA
;
A
#
# COMPACT_ATOMS: atom_id res chain seq x y z
N MET A 1 -6.94 -15.54 43.14
CA MET A 1 -5.77 -15.11 42.36
C MET A 1 -6.21 -15.02 40.92
N ALA A 2 -6.49 -13.80 40.46
CA ALA A 2 -7.00 -13.54 39.11
C ALA A 2 -5.83 -13.47 38.11
N ASP A 3 -6.13 -13.83 36.87
CA ASP A 3 -5.23 -13.92 35.72
C ASP A 3 -4.66 -12.53 35.34
N PRO A 4 -3.34 -12.36 35.14
CA PRO A 4 -2.73 -11.11 34.69
C PRO A 4 -3.32 -10.54 33.40
N ALA A 5 -3.95 -11.35 32.55
CA ALA A 5 -4.59 -10.92 31.31
C ALA A 5 -5.91 -10.14 31.53
N GLU A 6 -6.63 -10.40 32.62
CA GLU A 6 -7.90 -9.71 32.94
C GLU A 6 -7.67 -8.25 33.38
N ASN A 7 -6.54 -7.98 34.04
CA ASN A 7 -6.17 -6.64 34.50
C ASN A 7 -5.77 -5.67 33.37
N ILE A 8 -5.32 -6.19 32.23
CA ILE A 8 -4.92 -5.36 31.07
C ILE A 8 -6.16 -4.83 30.33
N PHE A 9 -7.23 -5.62 30.24
CA PHE A 9 -8.49 -5.20 29.62
C PHE A 9 -9.28 -4.22 30.51
N ALA A 10 -9.26 -4.40 31.84
CA ALA A 10 -9.91 -3.48 32.77
C ALA A 10 -9.31 -2.06 32.71
N HIS A 11 -8.01 -1.93 32.41
CA HIS A 11 -7.36 -0.62 32.24
C HIS A 11 -7.54 0.01 30.85
N MET A 12 -8.04 -0.72 29.85
CA MET A 12 -8.34 -0.16 28.52
C MET A 12 -9.77 0.38 28.37
N GLN A 13 -10.71 -0.06 29.22
CA GLN A 13 -12.11 0.36 29.10
C GLN A 13 -12.44 1.84 29.40
N PRO A 14 -11.80 2.56 30.35
CA PRO A 14 -12.33 3.87 30.74
C PRO A 14 -12.01 5.00 29.75
N LYS A 15 -11.39 4.71 28.58
CA LYS A 15 -11.06 5.72 27.55
C LYS A 15 -11.86 5.61 26.25
N MET A 16 -12.83 4.70 26.15
CA MET A 16 -13.59 4.44 24.90
C MET A 16 -15.11 4.64 25.02
N GLU A 17 -15.60 5.49 25.91
CA GLU A 17 -17.05 5.78 25.99
C GLU A 17 -17.56 6.81 24.95
N GLY A 18 -16.68 7.36 24.09
CA GLY A 18 -17.03 8.49 23.21
C GLY A 18 -17.25 8.20 21.72
N SER A 19 -17.12 6.97 21.20
CA SER A 19 -17.23 6.74 19.75
C SER A 19 -17.85 5.39 19.35
N LEU A 20 -19.18 5.30 19.47
CA LEU A 20 -19.98 4.14 19.03
C LEU A 20 -19.69 3.60 17.61
N PRO A 21 -19.41 4.41 16.55
CA PRO A 21 -19.22 3.85 15.21
C PRO A 21 -17.88 3.12 15.02
N LEU A 22 -16.84 3.47 15.80
CA LEU A 22 -15.51 2.85 15.71
C LEU A 22 -15.47 1.45 16.34
N VAL A 23 -16.23 1.25 17.41
CA VAL A 23 -16.38 -0.05 18.08
C VAL A 23 -17.09 -1.06 17.17
N CYS A 24 -18.06 -0.62 16.37
CA CYS A 24 -18.73 -1.49 15.40
C CYS A 24 -17.81 -1.93 14.26
N ILE A 25 -17.03 -1.02 13.67
CA ILE A 25 -16.08 -1.36 12.60
C ILE A 25 -14.98 -2.29 13.11
N LEU A 26 -14.42 -2.01 14.30
CA LEU A 26 -13.42 -2.86 14.93
C LEU A 26 -13.99 -4.23 15.34
N SER A 27 -15.23 -4.31 15.85
CA SER A 27 -15.86 -5.59 16.20
C SER A 27 -16.25 -6.42 14.98
N VAL A 28 -16.55 -5.78 13.84
CA VAL A 28 -16.81 -6.46 12.57
C VAL A 28 -15.48 -6.98 11.99
N THR A 29 -14.39 -6.23 12.05
CA THR A 29 -13.06 -6.75 11.66
C THR A 29 -12.55 -7.85 12.59
N HIS A 30 -12.84 -7.77 13.89
CA HIS A 30 -12.49 -8.78 14.89
C HIS A 30 -13.38 -10.04 14.82
N ARG A 31 -14.61 -9.94 14.29
CA ARG A 31 -15.48 -11.11 14.07
C ARG A 31 -15.29 -11.74 12.69
N LEU A 32 -14.99 -10.96 11.65
CA LEU A 32 -14.70 -11.46 10.30
C LEU A 32 -13.33 -12.15 10.22
N MET A 33 -12.35 -11.68 10.98
CA MET A 33 -11.12 -12.42 11.23
C MET A 33 -11.30 -13.16 12.54
N ASN A 34 -11.49 -14.47 12.50
CA ASN A 34 -11.53 -15.35 13.67
C ASN A 34 -10.14 -15.38 14.34
N ILE A 35 -9.74 -14.24 14.92
CA ILE A 35 -8.40 -13.92 15.39
C ILE A 35 -7.97 -14.93 16.44
N ASP A 36 -8.88 -15.42 17.29
CA ASP A 36 -8.54 -16.39 18.32
C ASP A 36 -8.22 -17.79 17.76
N ASN A 37 -8.99 -18.28 16.79
CA ASN A 37 -8.68 -19.55 16.11
C ASN A 37 -7.44 -19.45 15.22
N VAL A 38 -7.21 -18.29 14.60
CA VAL A 38 -5.96 -17.97 13.91
C VAL A 38 -4.81 -17.94 14.92
N LEU A 39 -4.93 -17.23 16.04
CA LEU A 39 -3.89 -17.17 17.07
C LEU A 39 -3.61 -18.53 17.71
N GLN A 40 -4.61 -19.42 17.82
CA GLN A 40 -4.43 -20.79 18.29
C GLN A 40 -3.73 -21.69 17.26
N THR A 41 -4.18 -21.70 16.00
CA THR A 41 -3.49 -22.43 14.92
C THR A 41 -2.05 -21.92 14.73
N TRP A 42 -1.81 -20.62 14.93
CA TRP A 42 -0.48 -20.02 14.88
C TRP A 42 0.38 -20.31 16.11
N ARG A 43 -0.20 -20.52 17.30
CA ARG A 43 0.51 -21.01 18.50
C ARG A 43 0.92 -22.48 18.36
N GLU A 44 0.06 -23.29 17.75
CA GLU A 44 0.36 -24.68 17.40
C GLU A 44 1.48 -24.78 16.34
N ASP A 45 1.51 -23.88 15.36
CA ASP A 45 2.55 -23.78 14.33
C ASP A 45 3.93 -23.40 14.92
N ARG A 46 3.98 -22.63 16.02
CA ARG A 46 5.24 -22.35 16.75
C ARG A 46 5.80 -23.60 17.44
N LYS A 47 4.94 -24.51 17.91
CA LYS A 47 5.35 -25.74 18.61
C LYS A 47 5.78 -26.85 17.65
N ARG A 48 5.43 -26.78 16.36
CA ARG A 48 5.78 -27.79 15.35
C ARG A 48 6.84 -27.32 14.35
N LYS A 49 8.06 -27.80 14.61
CA LYS A 49 8.99 -28.41 13.65
C LYS A 49 9.80 -27.53 12.67
N ARG A 50 11.12 -27.77 12.80
CA ARG A 50 12.17 -27.95 11.78
C ARG A 50 12.44 -26.80 10.81
N VAL A 51 13.72 -26.41 10.82
CA VAL A 51 14.47 -25.73 9.77
C VAL A 51 14.18 -26.36 8.40
N MET A 52 13.21 -25.83 7.67
CA MET A 52 12.93 -26.24 6.30
C MET A 52 12.40 -25.05 5.50
N HIS A 53 12.81 -24.97 4.24
CA HIS A 53 12.16 -24.11 3.27
C HIS A 53 10.65 -24.34 3.30
N LYS A 54 9.88 -23.25 3.19
CA LYS A 54 8.46 -23.31 2.84
C LYS A 54 8.36 -23.12 1.31
N PRO A 55 8.45 -24.20 0.50
CA PRO A 55 8.58 -24.08 -0.95
C PRO A 55 7.39 -23.34 -1.58
N ILE A 56 6.18 -23.53 -1.04
CA ILE A 56 4.97 -22.84 -1.49
C ILE A 56 5.14 -21.31 -1.44
N ARG A 57 5.77 -20.77 -0.39
CA ARG A 57 5.98 -19.33 -0.26
C ARG A 57 7.05 -18.81 -1.23
N ALA A 58 8.13 -19.57 -1.43
CA ALA A 58 9.16 -19.20 -2.38
C ALA A 58 8.63 -19.22 -3.83
N VAL A 59 7.85 -20.25 -4.18
CA VAL A 59 7.13 -20.35 -5.46
C VAL A 59 6.17 -19.17 -5.62
N LEU A 60 5.45 -18.79 -4.57
CA LEU A 60 4.51 -17.66 -4.62
C LEU A 60 5.21 -16.32 -4.88
N ILE A 61 6.38 -16.07 -4.27
CA ILE A 61 7.19 -14.87 -4.53
C ILE A 61 7.68 -14.87 -5.99
N GLY A 62 8.21 -15.99 -6.47
CA GLY A 62 8.67 -16.12 -7.86
C GLY A 62 7.53 -15.95 -8.87
N PHE A 63 6.38 -16.56 -8.60
CA PHE A 63 5.18 -16.43 -9.43
C PHE A 63 4.65 -14.99 -9.44
N ALA A 64 4.60 -14.31 -8.30
CA ALA A 64 4.23 -12.90 -8.21
C ALA A 64 5.16 -12.01 -9.05
N LEU A 65 6.47 -12.27 -9.06
CA LEU A 65 7.40 -11.56 -9.94
C LEU A 65 7.11 -11.84 -11.42
N CYS A 66 6.85 -13.09 -11.81
CA CYS A 66 6.49 -13.41 -13.20
C CYS A 66 5.20 -12.68 -13.63
N CYS A 67 4.15 -12.71 -12.80
CA CYS A 67 2.93 -11.96 -13.04
C CYS A 67 3.21 -10.45 -13.14
N TYR A 68 4.08 -9.94 -12.28
CA TYR A 68 4.43 -8.52 -12.26
C TYR A 68 5.16 -8.07 -13.53
N LEU A 69 6.15 -8.85 -13.99
CA LEU A 69 6.85 -8.60 -15.26
C LEU A 69 5.88 -8.66 -16.45
N PHE A 70 4.94 -9.60 -16.43
CA PHE A 70 3.89 -9.67 -17.43
C PHE A 70 2.96 -8.44 -17.39
N THR A 71 2.57 -7.96 -16.19
CA THR A 71 1.81 -6.71 -16.05
C THR A 71 2.56 -5.51 -16.60
N ILE A 72 3.88 -5.39 -16.35
CA ILE A 72 4.71 -4.33 -16.95
C ILE A 72 4.69 -4.43 -18.47
N PHE A 73 4.86 -5.64 -19.02
CA PHE A 73 4.80 -5.86 -20.47
C PHE A 73 3.46 -5.38 -21.05
N ILE A 74 2.33 -5.79 -20.45
CA ILE A 74 0.99 -5.33 -20.86
C ILE A 74 0.84 -3.81 -20.76
N ASN A 75 1.37 -3.20 -19.70
CA ASN A 75 1.34 -1.74 -19.54
C ASN A 75 2.15 -1.02 -20.62
N ILE A 76 3.32 -1.54 -21.01
CA ILE A 76 4.13 -0.96 -22.08
C ILE A 76 3.37 -1.00 -23.41
N ILE A 77 2.77 -2.15 -23.75
CA ILE A 77 2.01 -2.28 -25.00
C ILE A 77 0.69 -1.51 -24.96
N SER A 78 0.12 -1.17 -23.79
CA SER A 78 -1.08 -0.32 -23.71
C SER A 78 -0.88 1.13 -24.21
N SER A 79 0.37 1.48 -24.57
CA SER A 79 0.73 2.70 -25.28
C SER A 79 0.48 2.59 -26.78
N ASN A 80 0.99 3.54 -27.58
CA ASN A 80 0.87 3.49 -29.04
C ASN A 80 1.48 2.22 -29.65
N LEU A 81 2.44 1.58 -28.96
CA LEU A 81 3.05 0.33 -29.41
C LEU A 81 2.03 -0.81 -29.58
N GLY A 82 1.07 -0.97 -28.66
CA GLY A 82 0.06 -2.04 -28.80
C GLY A 82 -1.00 -1.72 -29.83
N VAL A 83 -1.17 -0.45 -30.21
CA VAL A 83 -2.01 -0.07 -31.35
C VAL A 83 -1.32 -0.48 -32.65
N GLU A 84 -0.02 -0.24 -32.79
CA GLU A 84 0.76 -0.69 -33.95
C GLU A 84 0.82 -2.22 -34.08
N LEU A 85 0.72 -2.94 -32.96
CA LEU A 85 0.72 -4.40 -32.91
C LEU A 85 -0.69 -5.02 -32.99
N ASP A 86 -1.76 -4.23 -33.09
CA ASP A 86 -3.17 -4.66 -33.04
C ASP A 86 -3.61 -5.38 -31.74
N TRP A 87 -2.91 -5.15 -30.62
CA TRP A 87 -3.30 -5.66 -29.29
C TRP A 87 -4.30 -4.74 -28.59
N PHE A 88 -4.24 -3.44 -28.87
CA PHE A 88 -5.10 -2.39 -28.31
C PHE A 88 -5.74 -1.59 -29.44
N GLN A 89 -6.99 -1.19 -29.27
CA GLN A 89 -7.72 -0.37 -30.25
C GLN A 89 -7.31 1.11 -30.18
N ALA A 90 -6.94 1.58 -29.00
CA ALA A 90 -6.40 2.90 -28.75
C ALA A 90 -5.46 2.88 -27.55
N SER A 91 -4.45 3.74 -27.56
CA SER A 91 -3.61 3.92 -26.37
C SER A 91 -4.42 4.54 -25.23
N ILE A 92 -4.03 4.25 -23.99
CA ILE A 92 -4.70 4.81 -22.79
C ILE A 92 -4.79 6.34 -22.88
N GLY A 93 -3.71 6.99 -23.30
CA GLY A 93 -3.68 8.44 -23.49
C GLY A 93 -4.69 8.94 -24.51
N ASN A 94 -4.82 8.25 -25.66
CA ASN A 94 -5.81 8.59 -26.69
C ASN A 94 -7.25 8.36 -26.21
N THR A 95 -7.48 7.29 -25.45
CA THR A 95 -8.80 7.03 -24.85
C THR A 95 -9.15 8.09 -23.82
N THR A 96 -8.23 8.46 -22.92
CA THR A 96 -8.43 9.55 -21.96
C THR A 96 -8.66 10.90 -22.66
N ALA A 97 -7.94 11.19 -23.75
CA ALA A 97 -8.11 12.43 -24.51
C ALA A 97 -9.53 12.59 -25.11
N ARG A 98 -10.26 11.50 -25.32
CA ARG A 98 -11.66 11.54 -25.80
C ARG A 98 -12.67 11.88 -24.71
N PHE A 99 -12.32 11.66 -23.44
CA PHE A 99 -13.21 11.85 -22.29
C PHE A 99 -12.61 12.87 -21.32
N GLN A 100 -12.13 13.99 -21.86
CA GLN A 100 -11.57 15.08 -21.07
C GLN A 100 -12.66 15.92 -20.40
N PHE A 101 -12.38 16.30 -19.16
CA PHE A 101 -13.15 17.21 -18.33
C PHE A 101 -12.23 17.79 -17.25
N ASP A 102 -12.72 18.73 -16.45
CA ASP A 102 -11.92 19.53 -15.49
C ASP A 102 -11.07 18.73 -14.48
N PHE A 103 -11.40 17.46 -14.20
CA PHE A 103 -10.61 16.58 -13.31
C PHE A 103 -9.51 15.81 -14.06
N THR A 104 -9.48 15.85 -15.39
CA THR A 104 -8.52 15.08 -16.19
C THR A 104 -7.11 15.63 -15.99
N PRO A 105 -6.12 14.81 -15.63
CA PRO A 105 -4.76 15.29 -15.44
C PRO A 105 -4.01 15.42 -16.76
N ALA A 106 -2.94 16.21 -16.74
CA ALA A 106 -2.07 16.39 -17.89
C ALA A 106 -1.39 15.07 -18.26
N GLY A 107 -1.16 14.84 -19.56
CA GLY A 107 -0.61 13.57 -20.06
C GLY A 107 0.73 13.17 -19.44
N TRP A 108 1.56 14.13 -19.04
CA TRP A 108 2.85 13.83 -18.38
C TRP A 108 2.66 13.12 -17.02
N VAL A 109 1.51 13.26 -16.34
CA VAL A 109 1.27 12.60 -15.05
C VAL A 109 1.35 11.08 -15.15
N PHE A 110 1.08 10.52 -16.33
CA PHE A 110 1.14 9.08 -16.56
C PHE A 110 2.56 8.53 -16.44
N THR A 111 3.59 9.39 -16.38
CA THR A 111 4.95 9.00 -15.96
C THR A 111 5.01 8.47 -14.52
N LEU A 112 4.02 8.76 -13.66
CA LEU A 112 3.88 8.12 -12.35
C LEU A 112 3.79 6.59 -12.46
N TRP A 113 3.24 6.04 -13.54
CA TRP A 113 3.26 4.60 -13.77
C TRP A 113 4.70 4.06 -13.87
N ALA A 114 5.59 4.76 -14.56
CA ALA A 114 7.00 4.36 -14.63
C ALA A 114 7.67 4.39 -13.25
N VAL A 115 7.39 5.42 -12.44
CA VAL A 115 7.89 5.51 -11.05
C VAL A 115 7.35 4.36 -10.20
N ILE A 116 6.05 4.09 -10.27
CA ILE A 116 5.38 2.99 -9.57
C ILE A 116 6.00 1.66 -9.97
N PHE A 117 6.19 1.42 -11.27
CA PHE A 117 6.76 0.16 -11.74
C PHE A 117 8.23 0.01 -11.36
N PHE A 118 9.03 1.06 -11.49
CA PHE A 118 10.41 1.00 -11.05
C PHE A 118 10.54 0.72 -9.56
N TRP A 119 9.79 1.43 -8.72
CA TRP A 119 9.83 1.24 -7.26
C TRP A 119 9.31 -0.13 -6.85
N ASN A 120 8.24 -0.60 -7.50
CA ASN A 120 7.69 -1.91 -7.20
C ASN A 120 8.63 -3.04 -7.62
N LEU A 121 9.35 -2.89 -8.74
CA LEU A 121 10.38 -3.84 -9.16
C LEU A 121 11.51 -3.95 -8.12
N ILE A 122 11.92 -2.83 -7.53
CA ILE A 122 12.97 -2.83 -6.50
C ILE A 122 12.57 -3.69 -5.29
N TRP A 123 11.35 -3.54 -4.76
CA TRP A 123 10.96 -4.36 -3.61
C TRP A 123 10.68 -5.83 -3.98
N HIS A 124 10.36 -6.15 -5.24
CA HIS A 124 10.33 -7.54 -5.71
C HIS A 124 11.72 -8.18 -5.69
N PHE A 125 12.75 -7.45 -6.15
CA PHE A 125 14.13 -7.93 -6.04
C PHE A 125 14.55 -8.11 -4.59
N TYR A 126 14.19 -7.17 -3.71
CA TYR A 126 14.36 -7.34 -2.27
C TYR A 126 13.69 -8.64 -1.78
N ALA A 127 12.43 -8.89 -2.15
CA ALA A 127 11.72 -10.11 -1.78
C ALA A 127 12.43 -11.38 -2.28
N LEU A 128 12.96 -11.39 -3.50
CA LEU A 128 13.77 -12.51 -4.00
C LEU A 128 15.03 -12.73 -3.15
N THR A 129 15.72 -11.66 -2.74
CA THR A 129 16.90 -11.79 -1.88
C THR A 129 16.57 -12.49 -0.56
N THR A 130 15.35 -12.30 -0.02
CA THR A 130 14.92 -12.95 1.22
C THR A 130 14.79 -14.47 1.13
N ILE A 131 14.66 -15.03 -0.08
CA ILE A 131 14.66 -16.47 -0.34
C ILE A 131 16.07 -17.05 -0.18
N CYS A 132 17.08 -16.28 -0.63
CA CYS A 132 18.49 -16.69 -0.62
C CYS A 132 19.20 -16.35 0.70
N ARG A 133 18.66 -15.41 1.48
CA ARG A 133 19.24 -14.93 2.74
C ARG A 133 18.72 -15.71 3.94
N ARG A 134 19.64 -16.06 4.84
CA ARG A 134 19.34 -16.68 6.14
C ARG A 134 19.79 -15.77 7.29
N TYR A 135 19.03 -15.80 8.38
CA TYR A 135 19.44 -15.27 9.67
C TYR A 135 19.47 -16.41 10.68
N LYS A 136 20.63 -16.64 11.30
CA LYS A 136 20.92 -17.82 12.13
C LYS A 136 20.56 -19.11 11.37
N HIS A 137 19.49 -19.80 11.79
CA HIS A 137 19.05 -21.07 11.20
C HIS A 137 17.78 -20.95 10.34
N GLU A 138 17.23 -19.75 10.17
CA GLU A 138 15.98 -19.54 9.43
C GLU A 138 16.15 -18.64 8.21
N TYR A 139 15.28 -18.84 7.22
CA TYR A 139 15.23 -17.98 6.04
C TYR A 139 14.39 -16.73 6.31
N VAL A 140 14.84 -15.58 5.81
CA VAL A 140 14.21 -14.27 6.06
C VAL A 140 12.75 -14.23 5.56
N TYR A 141 12.45 -14.93 4.45
CA TYR A 141 11.07 -15.05 3.94
C TYR A 141 10.15 -15.95 4.78
N VAL A 142 10.70 -16.77 5.67
CA VAL A 142 9.95 -17.66 6.57
C VAL A 142 9.68 -16.97 7.90
N PHE A 143 10.70 -16.30 8.44
CA PHE A 143 10.65 -15.48 9.64
C PHE A 143 11.63 -14.31 9.47
N PRO A 144 11.21 -13.06 9.66
CA PRO A 144 9.97 -12.55 10.27
C PRO A 144 8.77 -12.55 9.32
N ASN A 145 8.95 -12.90 8.04
CA ASN A 145 7.86 -12.94 7.06
C ASN A 145 7.10 -11.60 6.95
N ALA A 146 7.86 -10.53 6.71
CA ALA A 146 7.35 -9.17 6.57
C ALA A 146 6.36 -9.00 5.39
N LEU A 147 6.43 -9.89 4.39
CA LEU A 147 5.52 -9.99 3.25
C LEU A 147 4.77 -11.33 3.32
N PRO A 148 3.67 -11.42 4.08
CA PRO A 148 3.00 -12.68 4.38
C PRO A 148 2.21 -13.22 3.18
N THR A 149 1.77 -14.49 3.22
CA THR A 149 0.98 -15.07 2.11
C THR A 149 -0.23 -14.23 1.66
N PRO A 150 -1.04 -13.63 2.55
CA PRO A 150 -2.16 -12.78 2.13
C PRO A 150 -1.72 -11.55 1.33
N PHE A 151 -0.53 -11.00 1.60
CA PHE A 151 0.04 -9.90 0.83
C PHE A 151 0.24 -10.32 -0.63
N TRP A 152 0.90 -11.46 -0.85
CA TRP A 152 1.18 -11.95 -2.20
C TRP A 152 -0.08 -12.30 -2.98
N VAL A 153 -1.07 -12.89 -2.32
CA VAL A 153 -2.37 -13.19 -2.95
C VAL A 153 -3.07 -11.89 -3.37
N ALA A 154 -3.16 -10.90 -2.47
CA ALA A 154 -3.75 -9.61 -2.77
C ALA A 154 -2.97 -8.86 -3.88
N TRP A 155 -1.64 -8.97 -3.89
CA TRP A 155 -0.80 -8.40 -4.92
C TRP A 155 -1.04 -9.04 -6.30
N ILE A 156 -1.10 -10.37 -6.39
CA ILE A 156 -1.40 -11.06 -7.66
C ILE A 156 -2.80 -10.69 -8.18
N ILE A 157 -3.79 -10.60 -7.29
CA ILE A 157 -5.13 -10.12 -7.65
C ILE A 157 -5.06 -8.69 -8.18
N ASN A 158 -4.31 -7.81 -7.52
CA ASN A 158 -4.10 -6.42 -7.96
C ASN A 158 -3.51 -6.36 -9.38
N LEU A 159 -2.53 -7.19 -9.69
CA LEU A 159 -1.91 -7.27 -11.02
C LEU A 159 -2.89 -7.75 -12.09
N GLY A 160 -3.72 -8.74 -11.79
CA GLY A 160 -4.79 -9.19 -12.69
C GLY A 160 -5.84 -8.11 -12.93
N LEU A 161 -6.24 -7.39 -11.89
CA LEU A 161 -7.14 -6.24 -11.99
C LEU A 161 -6.53 -5.10 -12.81
N ASN A 162 -5.22 -4.86 -12.68
CA ASN A 162 -4.51 -3.85 -13.49
C ASN A 162 -4.58 -4.18 -14.98
N ILE A 163 -4.24 -5.41 -15.35
CA ILE A 163 -4.33 -5.90 -16.73
C ILE A 163 -5.78 -5.80 -17.24
N GLY A 164 -6.73 -6.31 -16.47
CA GLY A 164 -8.14 -6.31 -16.87
C GLY A 164 -8.70 -4.89 -17.04
N TRP A 165 -8.30 -3.94 -16.20
CA TRP A 165 -8.69 -2.54 -16.35
C TRP A 165 -8.24 -1.96 -17.68
N GLN A 166 -7.00 -2.23 -18.13
CA GLN A 166 -6.49 -1.68 -19.38
C GLN A 166 -7.33 -2.11 -20.58
N PHE A 167 -7.65 -3.40 -20.68
CA PHE A 167 -8.50 -3.91 -21.75
C PHE A 167 -9.94 -3.38 -21.67
N LEU A 168 -10.51 -3.28 -20.47
CA LEU A 168 -11.85 -2.72 -20.29
C LEU A 168 -11.90 -1.24 -20.68
N PHE A 169 -10.86 -0.47 -20.32
CA PHE A 169 -10.77 0.94 -20.63
C PHE A 169 -10.58 1.17 -22.14
N ASP A 170 -9.71 0.40 -22.79
CA ASP A 170 -9.53 0.40 -24.24
C ASP A 170 -10.82 0.03 -25.00
N GLY A 171 -11.48 -1.05 -24.59
CA GLY A 171 -12.77 -1.49 -25.11
C GLY A 171 -13.94 -0.55 -24.80
N ARG A 172 -13.70 0.58 -24.12
CA ARG A 172 -14.69 1.59 -23.69
C ARG A 172 -15.79 1.04 -22.78
N HIS A 173 -15.49 -0.02 -22.05
CA HIS A 173 -16.34 -0.53 -20.98
C HIS A 173 -16.08 0.29 -19.70
N MET A 174 -16.47 1.57 -19.70
CA MET A 174 -16.08 2.55 -18.68
C MET A 174 -16.58 2.21 -17.28
N ILE A 175 -17.82 1.72 -17.15
CA ILE A 175 -18.37 1.32 -15.85
C ILE A 175 -17.58 0.14 -15.25
N PRO A 176 -17.38 -0.99 -15.96
CA PRO A 176 -16.46 -2.04 -15.51
C PRO A 176 -15.04 -1.55 -15.21
N ALA A 177 -14.49 -0.66 -16.03
CA ALA A 177 -13.16 -0.10 -15.81
C ALA A 177 -13.08 0.68 -14.48
N ALA A 178 -14.09 1.49 -14.16
CA ALA A 178 -14.17 2.19 -12.87
C ALA A 178 -14.27 1.22 -11.68
N VAL A 179 -15.03 0.13 -11.82
CA VAL A 179 -15.12 -0.93 -10.80
C VAL A 179 -13.75 -1.60 -10.60
N PHE A 180 -13.04 -1.93 -11.68
CA PHE A 180 -11.70 -2.50 -11.57
C PHE A 180 -10.72 -1.53 -10.88
N MET A 181 -10.82 -0.22 -11.12
CA MET A 181 -10.03 0.77 -10.36
C MET A 181 -10.35 0.81 -8.88
N ALA A 182 -11.62 0.73 -8.49
CA ALA A 182 -11.98 0.59 -7.08
C ALA A 182 -11.36 -0.68 -6.47
N LEU A 183 -11.43 -1.81 -7.17
CA LEU A 183 -10.85 -3.08 -6.70
C LEU A 183 -9.32 -3.05 -6.63
N ILE A 184 -8.63 -2.32 -7.51
CA ILE A 184 -7.18 -2.08 -7.39
C ILE A 184 -6.89 -1.32 -6.09
N VAL A 185 -7.61 -0.23 -5.81
CA VAL A 185 -7.41 0.52 -4.57
C VAL A 185 -7.64 -0.38 -3.34
N ILE A 186 -8.73 -1.15 -3.33
CA ILE A 186 -9.05 -2.07 -2.22
C ILE A 186 -7.97 -3.14 -2.04
N SER A 187 -7.49 -3.77 -3.12
CA SER A 187 -6.43 -4.78 -3.03
C SER A 187 -5.10 -4.19 -2.54
N LEU A 188 -4.78 -2.92 -2.86
CA LEU A 188 -3.61 -2.22 -2.30
C LEU A 188 -3.77 -1.91 -0.81
N ILE A 189 -4.99 -1.57 -0.35
CA ILE A 189 -5.27 -1.43 1.08
C ILE A 189 -5.00 -2.76 1.80
N VAL A 190 -5.43 -3.89 1.23
CA VAL A 190 -5.16 -5.22 1.80
C VAL A 190 -3.65 -5.52 1.82
N CYS A 191 -2.93 -5.20 0.74
CA CYS A 191 -1.47 -5.34 0.71
C CYS A 191 -0.83 -4.55 1.84
N LEU A 192 -1.11 -3.24 1.96
CA LEU A 192 -0.56 -2.37 3.00
C LEU A 192 -0.94 -2.86 4.41
N ALA A 193 -2.20 -3.16 4.66
CA ALA A 193 -2.67 -3.61 5.98
C ALA A 193 -1.96 -4.89 6.43
N THR A 194 -1.80 -5.87 5.53
CA THR A 194 -1.17 -7.15 5.86
C THR A 194 0.33 -6.99 6.15
N THR A 195 1.07 -6.19 5.37
CA THR A 195 2.49 -5.94 5.64
C THR A 195 2.71 -5.03 6.86
N TYR A 196 1.85 -4.03 7.08
CA TYR A 196 1.89 -3.19 8.28
C TYR A 196 1.70 -4.03 9.54
N PHE A 197 0.70 -4.90 9.57
CA PHE A 197 0.44 -5.78 10.70
C PHE A 197 1.65 -6.66 11.03
N ARG A 198 2.27 -7.27 10.01
CA ARG A 198 3.49 -8.09 10.21
C ARG A 198 4.67 -7.26 10.70
N THR A 199 4.85 -6.08 10.12
CA THR A 199 5.97 -5.20 10.47
C THR A 199 5.84 -4.65 11.88
N CYS A 200 4.63 -4.41 12.37
CA CYS A 200 4.41 -3.99 13.75
C CYS A 200 4.59 -5.15 14.72
N ARG A 201 4.02 -6.31 14.41
CA ARG A 201 4.10 -7.51 15.27
C ARG A 201 5.54 -7.98 15.48
N ASP A 202 6.30 -8.09 14.40
CA ASP A 202 7.67 -8.62 14.44
C ASP A 202 8.72 -7.50 14.47
N GLY A 203 8.27 -6.24 14.62
CA GLY A 203 9.09 -5.04 14.48
C GLY A 203 10.14 -4.86 15.57
N ALA A 204 9.84 -5.26 16.81
CA ALA A 204 10.81 -5.21 17.93
C ALA A 204 12.03 -6.05 17.58
N TRP A 205 11.75 -7.32 17.26
CA TRP A 205 12.78 -8.29 16.94
C TRP A 205 13.55 -7.91 15.67
N MET A 206 12.85 -7.43 14.64
CA MET A 206 13.51 -6.95 13.42
C MET A 206 14.40 -5.75 13.68
N LYS A 207 14.01 -4.82 14.54
CA LYS A 207 14.84 -3.65 14.89
C LYS A 207 16.16 -4.08 15.52
N ASP A 208 16.13 -5.07 16.41
CA ASP A 208 17.31 -5.48 17.18
C ASP A 208 18.19 -6.49 16.42
N ASN A 209 17.59 -7.32 15.56
CA ASN A 209 18.29 -8.43 14.88
C ASN A 209 18.56 -8.15 13.40
N MET A 210 17.66 -7.46 12.71
CA MET A 210 17.72 -7.23 11.25
C MET A 210 17.20 -5.84 10.86
N PRO A 211 17.81 -4.75 11.37
CA PRO A 211 17.32 -3.40 11.15
C PRO A 211 17.29 -3.03 9.66
N GLY A 212 18.24 -3.54 8.87
CA GLY A 212 18.28 -3.34 7.42
C GLY A 212 17.02 -3.84 6.71
N ASP A 213 16.52 -5.02 7.06
CA ASP A 213 15.28 -5.57 6.48
C ASP A 213 14.04 -4.79 6.91
N LEU A 214 14.01 -4.31 8.16
CA LEU A 214 12.95 -3.43 8.64
C LEU A 214 12.88 -2.12 7.83
N TYR A 215 14.04 -1.49 7.58
CA TYR A 215 14.12 -0.30 6.75
C TYR A 215 13.78 -0.60 5.29
N ALA A 216 14.23 -1.72 4.73
CA ALA A 216 13.93 -2.12 3.36
C ALA A 216 12.42 -2.30 3.15
N VAL A 217 11.71 -2.98 4.07
CA VAL A 217 10.24 -3.15 3.98
C VAL A 217 9.53 -1.79 4.01
N ARG A 218 9.95 -0.88 4.89
CA ARG A 218 9.33 0.45 5.01
C ARG A 218 9.61 1.34 3.81
N LEU A 219 10.88 1.49 3.45
CA LEU A 219 11.32 2.39 2.41
C LEU A 219 10.95 1.88 1.01
N LEU A 220 11.06 0.57 0.78
CA LEU A 220 10.82 0.02 -0.55
C LEU A 220 9.35 -0.41 -0.71
N CYS A 221 8.85 -1.28 0.16
CA CYS A 221 7.51 -1.85 0.00
C CYS A 221 6.40 -0.87 0.41
N HIS A 222 6.42 -0.35 1.65
CA HIS A 222 5.32 0.51 2.13
C HIS A 222 5.22 1.81 1.33
N ASN A 223 6.35 2.47 1.06
CA ASN A 223 6.34 3.69 0.24
C ASN A 223 6.05 3.41 -1.24
N GLY A 224 6.52 2.30 -1.83
CA GLY A 224 6.18 1.92 -3.20
C GLY A 224 4.68 1.68 -3.38
N LEU A 225 4.08 0.94 -2.46
CA LEU A 225 2.63 0.75 -2.41
C LEU A 225 1.87 2.03 -2.08
N GLY A 226 2.47 2.94 -1.28
CA GLY A 226 1.95 4.27 -0.99
C GLY A 226 1.80 5.13 -2.24
N ILE A 227 2.80 5.14 -3.13
CA ILE A 227 2.70 5.84 -4.44
C ILE A 227 1.55 5.22 -5.25
N TYR A 228 1.54 3.89 -5.35
CA TYR A 228 0.58 3.19 -6.19
C TYR A 228 -0.87 3.41 -5.74
N ILE A 229 -1.17 3.24 -4.44
CA ILE A 229 -2.54 3.41 -3.93
C ILE A 229 -3.04 4.83 -4.11
N THR A 230 -2.19 5.84 -3.90
CA THR A 230 -2.57 7.24 -4.07
C THR A 230 -2.89 7.54 -5.53
N PHE A 231 -2.03 7.14 -6.45
CA PHE A 231 -2.28 7.41 -7.87
C PHE A 231 -3.48 6.61 -8.40
N ALA A 232 -3.61 5.33 -8.01
CA ALA A 232 -4.78 4.52 -8.35
C ALA A 232 -6.09 5.11 -7.81
N THR A 233 -6.06 5.75 -6.64
CA THR A 233 -7.21 6.46 -6.10
C THR A 233 -7.59 7.65 -6.99
N VAL A 234 -6.63 8.48 -7.41
CA VAL A 234 -6.90 9.58 -8.34
C VAL A 234 -7.49 9.06 -9.66
N LEU A 235 -6.93 7.97 -10.20
CA LEU A 235 -7.46 7.35 -11.41
C LEU A 235 -8.84 6.73 -11.22
N PHE A 236 -9.16 6.22 -10.03
CA PHE A 236 -10.52 5.79 -9.70
C PHE A 236 -11.51 6.97 -9.79
N PHE A 237 -11.18 8.13 -9.19
CA PHE A 237 -12.01 9.34 -9.32
C PHE A 237 -12.14 9.80 -10.77
N LEU A 238 -11.07 9.73 -11.56
CA LEU A 238 -11.11 10.01 -13.00
C LEU A 238 -12.10 9.09 -13.74
N ASN A 239 -11.98 7.77 -13.55
CA ASN A 239 -12.87 6.79 -14.19
C ASN A 239 -14.32 6.95 -13.72
N LEU A 240 -14.53 7.27 -12.45
CA LEU A 240 -15.85 7.57 -11.90
C LEU A 240 -16.46 8.82 -12.56
N GLY A 241 -15.68 9.89 -12.71
CA GLY A 241 -16.09 11.09 -13.42
C GLY A 241 -16.46 10.81 -14.87
N ILE A 242 -15.65 10.01 -15.58
CA ILE A 242 -15.95 9.58 -16.95
C ILE A 242 -17.30 8.84 -16.99
N CYS A 243 -17.55 7.96 -16.03
CA CYS A 243 -18.84 7.26 -15.97
C CYS A 243 -19.99 8.24 -15.72
N LEU A 244 -19.88 9.16 -14.76
CA LEU A 244 -20.98 10.09 -14.41
C LEU A 244 -21.35 11.06 -15.53
N ILE A 245 -20.36 11.52 -16.30
CA ILE A 245 -20.55 12.49 -17.38
C ILE A 245 -21.09 11.81 -18.64
N TRP A 246 -20.45 10.72 -19.09
CA TRP A 246 -20.73 10.14 -20.42
C TRP A 246 -21.62 8.89 -20.41
N TRP A 247 -21.66 8.12 -19.31
CA TRP A 247 -22.46 6.88 -19.20
C TRP A 247 -23.59 6.94 -18.16
N GLY A 248 -23.54 7.91 -17.25
CA GLY A 248 -24.56 8.18 -16.26
C GLY A 248 -25.69 9.05 -16.82
N ALA A 249 -26.37 9.78 -15.94
CA ALA A 249 -27.51 10.64 -16.28
C ALA A 249 -27.15 11.90 -17.11
N GLY A 250 -25.97 11.95 -17.77
CA GLY A 250 -25.49 13.14 -18.47
C GLY A 250 -25.23 14.30 -17.52
N ALA A 251 -24.63 14.02 -16.36
CA ALA A 251 -24.44 15.01 -15.30
C ALA A 251 -23.54 16.16 -15.77
N ASN A 252 -23.82 17.37 -15.27
CA ASN A 252 -23.04 18.56 -15.61
C ASN A 252 -21.56 18.37 -15.19
N GLN A 253 -20.64 18.58 -16.12
CA GLN A 253 -19.20 18.35 -15.90
C GLN A 253 -18.63 19.17 -14.73
N ILE A 254 -19.09 20.41 -14.58
CA ILE A 254 -18.60 21.33 -13.54
C ILE A 254 -19.02 20.78 -12.17
N ASP A 255 -20.27 20.34 -12.02
CA ASP A 255 -20.81 19.78 -10.78
C ASP A 255 -20.20 18.43 -10.43
N VAL A 256 -20.02 17.54 -11.42
CA VAL A 256 -19.34 16.26 -11.23
C VAL A 256 -17.92 16.51 -10.72
N THR A 257 -17.17 17.41 -11.35
CA THR A 257 -15.80 17.73 -10.94
C THR A 257 -15.75 18.28 -9.51
N THR A 258 -16.63 19.22 -9.16
CA THR A 258 -16.75 19.72 -7.79
C THR A 258 -17.05 18.60 -6.79
N GLY A 259 -17.92 17.65 -7.15
CA GLY A 259 -18.21 16.45 -6.36
C GLY A 259 -16.98 15.55 -6.18
N LEU A 260 -16.21 15.31 -7.24
CA LEU A 260 -14.98 14.51 -7.19
C LEU A 260 -13.90 15.17 -6.33
N PHE A 261 -13.66 16.48 -6.47
CA PHE A 261 -12.75 17.21 -5.58
C PHE A 261 -13.22 17.16 -4.13
N SER A 262 -14.53 17.25 -3.88
CA SER A 262 -15.09 17.13 -2.53
C SER A 262 -14.88 15.74 -1.94
N GLY A 263 -15.09 14.68 -2.72
CA GLY A 263 -14.81 13.31 -2.30
C GLY A 263 -13.33 13.07 -2.03
N LEU A 264 -12.44 13.63 -2.86
CA LEU A 264 -11.00 13.55 -2.65
C LEU A 264 -10.57 14.33 -1.40
N ALA A 265 -11.12 15.54 -1.18
CA ALA A 265 -10.87 16.34 0.01
C ALA A 265 -11.32 15.62 1.29
N PHE A 266 -12.49 14.99 1.27
CA PHE A 266 -12.96 14.16 2.36
C PHE A 266 -11.99 13.00 2.64
N LEU A 267 -11.55 12.29 1.60
CA LEU A 267 -10.61 11.18 1.75
C LEU A 267 -9.24 11.65 2.29
N MET A 268 -8.76 12.80 1.85
CA MET A 268 -7.52 13.42 2.36
C MET A 268 -7.64 13.72 3.86
N LEU A 269 -8.74 14.33 4.29
CA LEU A 269 -8.98 14.64 5.70
C LEU A 269 -9.06 13.37 6.54
N VAL A 270 -9.87 12.40 6.12
CA VAL A 270 -10.00 11.11 6.81
C VAL A 270 -8.64 10.43 6.90
N TRP A 271 -7.90 10.34 5.80
CA TRP A 271 -6.59 9.70 5.79
C TRP A 271 -5.57 10.42 6.68
N PHE A 272 -5.50 11.75 6.62
CA PHE A 272 -4.60 12.54 7.47
C PHE A 272 -4.92 12.35 8.96
N VAL A 273 -6.20 12.22 9.31
CA VAL A 273 -6.61 11.93 10.69
C VAL A 273 -6.21 10.50 11.08
N LEU A 274 -6.53 9.51 10.24
CA LEU A 274 -6.18 8.11 10.48
C LEU A 274 -4.67 7.93 10.65
N GLU A 275 -3.86 8.51 9.78
CA GLU A 275 -2.41 8.29 9.77
C GLU A 275 -1.65 8.97 10.92
N ASN A 276 -2.22 10.01 11.56
CA ASN A 276 -1.54 10.80 12.58
C ASN A 276 -2.16 10.68 13.99
N PHE A 277 -3.49 10.56 14.09
CA PHE A 277 -4.20 10.69 15.37
C PHE A 277 -4.91 9.42 15.84
N THR A 278 -4.82 8.33 15.08
CA THR A 278 -5.49 7.06 15.44
C THR A 278 -4.47 5.95 15.74
N PRO A 279 -4.93 4.78 16.25
CA PRO A 279 -4.04 3.63 16.47
C PRO A 279 -3.33 3.11 15.21
N LEU A 280 -3.66 3.62 14.01
CA LEU A 280 -2.92 3.33 12.79
C LEU A 280 -1.57 4.06 12.68
N GLU A 281 -1.31 5.09 13.49
CA GLU A 281 -0.09 5.91 13.38
C GLU A 281 1.21 5.08 13.41
N PRO A 282 1.43 4.14 14.36
CA PRO A 282 2.68 3.37 14.41
C PRO A 282 2.90 2.50 13.17
N TYR A 283 1.81 2.08 12.53
CA TYR A 283 1.84 1.22 11.35
C TYR A 283 2.25 1.99 10.10
N CYS A 284 1.69 3.19 9.91
CA CYS A 284 1.89 4.00 8.69
C CYS A 284 2.95 5.09 8.82
N ARG A 285 3.58 5.26 10.00
CA ARG A 285 4.53 6.34 10.33
C ARG A 285 5.54 6.65 9.22
N TYR A 286 6.10 5.61 8.61
CA TYR A 286 7.17 5.75 7.62
C TYR A 286 6.70 5.69 6.16
N THR A 287 5.39 5.69 5.92
CA THR A 287 4.82 5.78 4.58
C THR A 287 4.59 7.25 4.23
N LEU A 288 5.58 7.86 3.60
CA LEU A 288 5.63 9.31 3.33
C LEU A 288 5.23 9.67 1.91
N THR A 289 5.28 8.72 0.98
CA THR A 289 5.07 8.95 -0.46
C THR A 289 3.64 9.30 -0.86
N ILE A 290 2.66 9.12 0.03
CA ILE A 290 1.24 9.43 -0.24
C ILE A 290 1.08 10.91 -0.61
N TRP A 291 1.57 11.82 0.23
CA TRP A 291 1.37 13.26 0.01
C TRP A 291 2.12 13.81 -1.20
N PRO A 292 3.42 13.50 -1.44
CA PRO A 292 4.11 13.90 -2.66
C PRO A 292 3.42 13.39 -3.94
N THR A 293 2.94 12.15 -3.93
CA THR A 293 2.23 11.58 -5.10
C THR A 293 0.93 12.33 -5.37
N LEU A 294 0.17 12.65 -4.31
CA LEU A 294 -1.06 13.42 -4.44
C LEU A 294 -0.81 14.85 -4.93
N ILE A 295 0.26 15.50 -4.46
CA ILE A 295 0.68 16.83 -4.93
C ILE A 295 0.98 16.79 -6.43
N VAL A 296 1.74 15.81 -6.90
CA VAL A 296 2.05 15.63 -8.33
C VAL A 296 0.76 15.44 -9.14
N ALA A 297 -0.16 14.60 -8.66
CA ALA A 297 -1.44 14.35 -9.34
C ALA A 297 -2.33 15.59 -9.41
N LEU A 298 -2.53 16.31 -8.29
CA LEU A 298 -3.32 17.54 -8.24
C LEU A 298 -2.67 18.65 -9.09
N THR A 299 -1.35 18.75 -9.09
CA THR A 299 -0.60 19.68 -9.95
C THR A 299 -0.85 19.38 -11.42
N ALA A 300 -0.86 18.11 -11.82
CA ALA A 300 -1.15 17.74 -13.20
C ALA A 300 -2.59 18.06 -13.61
N ILE A 301 -3.57 17.88 -12.72
CA ILE A 301 -4.96 18.30 -12.95
C ILE A 301 -5.03 19.82 -13.08
N PHE A 302 -4.30 20.55 -12.23
CA PHE A 302 -4.27 22.00 -12.21
C PHE A 302 -3.69 22.60 -13.49
N ILE A 303 -2.56 22.06 -13.97
CA ILE A 303 -1.90 22.53 -15.19
C ILE A 303 -2.69 22.14 -16.45
N HIS A 304 -3.29 20.94 -16.48
CA HIS A 304 -3.96 20.45 -17.69
C HIS A 304 -5.13 21.31 -18.11
N ARG A 305 -5.84 21.91 -17.15
CA ARG A 305 -7.12 22.56 -17.38
C ARG A 305 -7.09 23.62 -18.47
N ARG A 306 -5.91 24.13 -18.84
CA ARG A 306 -5.75 25.15 -19.90
C ARG A 306 -4.56 24.93 -20.83
N ALA A 307 -3.66 23.99 -20.53
CA ALA A 307 -2.51 23.74 -21.39
C ALA A 307 -2.92 22.92 -22.63
N PRO A 308 -2.66 23.39 -23.87
CA PRO A 308 -2.77 22.54 -25.05
C PRO A 308 -1.84 21.34 -24.89
N VAL A 309 -2.26 20.16 -25.36
CA VAL A 309 -1.45 18.94 -25.30
C VAL A 309 -0.13 19.17 -26.05
N GLY A 310 0.99 19.21 -25.31
CA GLY A 310 2.33 19.44 -25.86
C GLY A 310 2.75 20.92 -26.01
N GLY A 311 1.95 21.87 -25.51
CA GLY A 311 2.28 23.29 -25.48
C GLY A 311 2.89 23.75 -24.14
N ASP A 312 3.50 24.93 -24.15
CA ASP A 312 3.97 25.62 -22.94
C ASP A 312 2.81 25.89 -21.97
N ILE A 313 3.11 25.98 -20.66
CA ILE A 313 2.13 26.36 -19.64
C ILE A 313 1.60 27.75 -20.00
N PRO A 314 0.30 27.89 -20.32
CA PRO A 314 -0.28 29.17 -20.70
C PRO A 314 -0.12 30.17 -19.55
N ALA A 315 0.16 31.44 -19.85
CA ALA A 315 0.25 32.48 -18.82
C ALA A 315 -1.05 32.66 -18.02
N ASP A 316 -2.18 32.21 -18.58
CA ASP A 316 -3.54 32.25 -18.04
C ASP A 316 -4.05 30.89 -17.54
N PHE A 317 -3.14 29.99 -17.13
CA PHE A 317 -3.46 28.64 -16.62
C PHE A 317 -4.39 28.62 -15.38
N TRP A 318 -4.66 29.77 -14.77
CA TRP A 318 -5.50 29.95 -13.59
C TRP A 318 -6.58 31.01 -13.83
N ASN A 319 -7.82 30.73 -13.38
CA ASN A 319 -8.89 31.73 -13.30
C ASN A 319 -9.50 31.81 -11.90
N SER A 320 -9.37 32.99 -11.29
CA SER A 320 -9.97 33.29 -10.00
C SER A 320 -11.50 33.31 -10.01
N ASN A 321 -12.14 33.32 -11.18
CA ASN A 321 -13.60 33.29 -11.32
C ASN A 321 -14.15 31.89 -11.57
N ASP A 322 -13.29 30.89 -11.77
CA ASP A 322 -13.72 29.51 -11.98
C ASP A 322 -13.72 28.72 -10.66
N ARG A 323 -14.89 28.13 -10.35
CA ARG A 323 -15.13 27.37 -9.12
C ARG A 323 -14.16 26.20 -8.94
N ASN A 324 -13.96 25.40 -9.98
CA ASN A 324 -13.14 24.19 -9.91
C ASN A 324 -11.64 24.54 -9.90
N ASP A 325 -11.24 25.70 -10.46
CA ASP A 325 -9.86 26.17 -10.45
C ASP A 325 -9.53 26.50 -9.00
N ILE A 326 -10.34 27.37 -8.38
CA ILE A 326 -10.23 27.73 -6.97
C ILE A 326 -10.18 26.49 -6.08
N TYR A 327 -11.09 25.54 -6.28
CA TYR A 327 -11.13 24.33 -5.48
C TYR A 327 -9.82 23.53 -5.61
N ASN A 328 -9.36 23.25 -6.83
CA ASN A 328 -8.14 22.47 -7.03
C ASN A 328 -6.91 23.15 -6.40
N ALA A 329 -6.76 24.47 -6.55
CA ALA A 329 -5.66 25.20 -5.90
C ALA A 329 -5.71 25.12 -4.37
N VAL A 330 -6.89 25.25 -3.77
CA VAL A 330 -7.07 25.07 -2.32
C VAL A 330 -6.70 23.65 -1.92
N LEU A 331 -7.15 22.63 -2.67
CA LEU A 331 -6.88 21.23 -2.38
C LEU A 331 -5.39 20.90 -2.49
N LEU A 332 -4.71 21.44 -3.50
CA LEU A 332 -3.27 21.34 -3.67
C LEU A 332 -2.52 22.02 -2.52
N GLY A 333 -2.95 23.21 -2.10
CA GLY A 333 -2.41 23.91 -0.93
C GLY A 333 -2.55 23.11 0.37
N VAL A 334 -3.72 22.49 0.58
CA VAL A 334 -3.96 21.58 1.72
C VAL A 334 -3.08 20.34 1.63
N ALA A 335 -2.91 19.73 0.45
CA ALA A 335 -2.02 18.59 0.26
C ALA A 335 -0.56 18.94 0.58
N CYS A 336 -0.09 20.13 0.18
CA CYS A 336 1.24 20.63 0.52
C CYS A 336 1.41 20.84 2.03
N LEU A 337 0.41 21.44 2.69
CA LEU A 337 0.40 21.62 4.14
C LEU A 337 0.45 20.27 4.86
N PHE A 338 -0.38 19.30 4.46
CA PHE A 338 -0.38 17.95 5.03
C PHE A 338 0.94 17.23 4.81
N CYS A 339 1.57 17.38 3.63
CA CYS A 339 2.90 16.84 3.38
C CYS A 339 3.94 17.39 4.36
N LEU A 340 3.96 18.72 4.54
CA LEU A 340 4.88 19.39 5.45
C LEU A 340 4.64 18.98 6.91
N LEU A 341 3.38 19.03 7.36
CA LEU A 341 2.99 18.62 8.70
C LEU A 341 3.34 17.16 8.95
N ARG A 342 3.09 16.27 7.98
CA ARG A 342 3.42 14.84 8.10
C ARG A 342 4.91 14.65 8.28
N PHE A 343 5.74 15.34 7.48
CA PHE A 343 7.19 15.25 7.63
C PHE A 343 7.66 15.71 9.02
N ILE A 344 7.13 16.85 9.50
CA ILE A 344 7.44 17.38 10.83
C ILE A 344 6.99 16.40 11.93
N ILE A 345 5.75 15.90 11.86
CA ILE A 345 5.19 14.94 12.83
C ILE A 345 6.05 13.69 12.88
N VAL A 346 6.39 13.11 11.73
CA VAL A 346 7.20 11.88 11.67
C VAL A 346 8.59 12.10 12.23
N LEU A 347 9.24 13.23 11.93
CA LEU A 347 10.54 13.57 12.52
C LEU A 347 10.45 13.75 14.04
N VAL A 348 9.46 14.49 14.53
CA VAL A 348 9.25 14.72 15.97
C VAL A 348 8.94 13.41 16.69
N LEU A 349 8.04 12.58 16.15
CA LEU A 349 7.67 11.29 16.74
C LEU A 349 8.82 10.29 16.67
N HIS A 350 9.58 10.25 15.58
CA HIS A 350 10.77 9.40 15.49
C HIS A 350 11.78 9.71 16.60
N ARG A 351 11.95 11.00 16.94
CA ARG A 351 12.86 11.45 18.01
C ARG A 351 12.29 11.29 19.42
N ARG A 352 11.04 11.69 19.64
CA ARG A 352 10.43 11.77 20.98
C ARG A 352 9.74 10.47 21.42
N LYS A 353 9.23 9.70 20.47
CA LYS A 353 8.45 8.48 20.70
C LYS A 353 8.84 7.43 19.66
N PRO A 354 10.12 6.96 19.65
CA PRO A 354 10.50 5.87 18.76
C PRO A 354 9.50 4.72 18.93
N ILE A 355 9.15 4.03 17.84
CA ILE A 355 8.17 2.94 17.91
C ILE A 355 8.68 1.92 18.93
N ASP A 356 7.97 1.83 20.03
CA ASP A 356 8.12 0.77 21.01
C ASP A 356 7.22 -0.36 20.55
N TYR A 357 7.85 -1.44 20.11
CA TYR A 357 7.12 -2.61 19.64
C TYR A 357 6.72 -3.54 20.79
N GLY A 358 6.96 -3.13 22.04
CA GLY A 358 6.95 -3.99 23.22
C GLY A 358 8.15 -4.94 23.21
N SER A 359 8.64 -5.30 24.39
CA SER A 359 9.51 -6.48 24.51
C SER A 359 8.69 -7.68 24.06
N ALA A 360 9.04 -8.27 22.92
CA ALA A 360 8.58 -9.60 22.63
C ALA A 360 9.15 -10.50 23.73
N GLU A 361 8.32 -10.89 24.69
CA GLU A 361 8.60 -11.99 25.60
C GLU A 361 8.74 -13.22 24.70
N TYR A 362 9.98 -13.48 24.29
CA TYR A 362 10.29 -14.73 23.62
C TYR A 362 10.18 -15.81 24.68
N PRO A 363 9.50 -16.92 24.38
CA PRO A 363 9.55 -18.08 25.24
C PRO A 363 11.03 -18.41 25.49
N GLU A 364 11.47 -18.43 26.76
CA GLU A 364 12.85 -18.76 27.19
C GLU A 364 13.35 -20.05 26.52
N ASP A 365 12.44 -20.91 26.09
CA ASP A 365 12.64 -22.11 25.31
C ASP A 365 13.41 -21.91 23.98
N LEU A 366 13.47 -20.72 23.38
CA LEU A 366 14.31 -20.47 22.20
C LEU A 366 15.79 -20.22 22.56
N GLU A 367 16.06 -19.59 23.70
CA GLU A 367 17.43 -19.43 24.22
C GLU A 367 17.92 -20.71 24.90
N GLU A 368 17.06 -21.41 25.63
CA GLU A 368 17.36 -22.70 26.25
C GLU A 368 17.63 -23.77 25.17
N PHE A 369 16.85 -23.78 24.08
CA PHE A 369 17.11 -24.67 22.94
C PHE A 369 18.39 -24.29 22.17
N GLN A 370 18.75 -23.00 22.11
CA GLN A 370 20.05 -22.55 21.58
C GLN A 370 21.22 -23.02 22.44
N MET A 371 21.12 -22.92 23.77
CA MET A 371 22.15 -23.43 24.69
C MET A 371 22.27 -24.96 24.63
N VAL A 372 21.15 -25.68 24.58
CA VAL A 372 21.14 -27.16 24.53
C VAL A 372 21.73 -27.66 23.22
N ASN A 373 21.41 -27.06 22.07
CA ASN A 373 21.97 -27.49 20.79
C ASN A 373 23.45 -27.12 20.61
N THR A 374 23.89 -25.97 21.15
CA THR A 374 25.31 -25.59 21.12
C THR A 374 26.16 -26.56 21.93
N LYS A 375 25.72 -26.92 23.15
CA LYS A 375 26.38 -27.96 23.97
C LYS A 375 26.35 -29.35 23.33
N ARG A 376 25.29 -29.68 22.58
CA ARG A 376 25.17 -30.96 21.86
C ARG A 376 26.10 -31.02 20.64
N PHE A 377 26.25 -29.92 19.92
CA PHE A 377 27.22 -29.79 18.81
C PHE A 377 28.66 -29.86 19.29
N GLU A 378 28.99 -29.24 20.42
CA GLU A 378 30.33 -29.36 21.02
C GLU A 378 30.62 -30.80 21.45
N ARG A 379 29.69 -31.49 22.11
CA ARG A 379 29.87 -32.92 22.46
C ARG A 379 30.08 -33.83 21.25
N GLN A 380 29.35 -33.59 20.15
CA GLN A 380 29.53 -34.36 18.90
C GLN A 380 30.84 -34.02 18.16
N ARG A 381 31.38 -32.81 18.37
CA ARG A 381 32.67 -32.41 17.82
C ARG A 381 33.82 -33.06 18.60
N PHE A 382 33.72 -33.14 19.93
CA PHE A 382 34.71 -33.83 20.77
C PHE A 382 34.69 -35.36 20.61
N SER A 383 33.53 -35.98 20.34
CA SER A 383 33.43 -37.43 20.12
C SER A 383 33.90 -37.91 18.74
N ARG A 384 34.30 -37.01 17.84
CA ARG A 384 34.88 -37.35 16.53
C ARG A 384 36.39 -37.10 16.45
N VAL A 385 36.98 -36.58 17.53
CA VAL A 385 38.41 -36.23 17.61
C VAL A 385 39.15 -37.13 18.64
N ALA A 386 38.41 -37.96 19.37
CA ALA A 386 38.92 -39.12 20.11
C ALA A 386 38.56 -40.39 19.33
#